data_AF-A0A7V8YJ88-F1
#
_entry.id   AF-A0A7V8YJ88-F1
#
_cell.length_a   1.000
_cell.length_b   1.000
_cell.length_c   1.000
_cell.angle_alpha   90.00
_cell.angle_beta   90.00
_cell.angle_gamma   90.00
#
_symmetry.space_group_name_H-M   'P 1'
#
loop_
_entity.id
_entity.type
_entity.pdbx_description
1 polymer ?
#
loop_
_entity_poly.entity_id
_entity_poly.type
_entity_poly.pdbx_seq_one_letter_code
_entity_poly.pdbx_strand_id
1 'polypeptide(L)'
;GAGAYWAVSLGNAVPWGLHVATAVGFGSTLAMHRLFWRGITFPQRPPPVAGPATAWGVVAGGAVAGSAVAAHLAGIDIGATLLDETIFGGMALMIVSVLAHPGQRIGLARWFVVGGVGALYATTVFTGYGRLLLVALGLVAIVPACLRVRGRLTKALVLATIGPALVVLTYARQQFGTAVYGAELDGSGSVTQPLADFGRLLTLYDHGLLDLGYGSTLLVTAAFFVPRALWPGKPDGFGAVLTQILEPELVSIGQSLAAHLGGEWLYDFGYLGFAAMVLVMGWAIGRLDRWASGAVARPLTDRRAVVQLAAIVVMLAGIPDLEWAGTFTYWSRTASRLAVLAVLLLAADPRWTEPGRTGGREVEPGERRAPVGTDLRGG
;
A
#
# COMPACT_ATOMS: atom_id res chain seq x y z
N GLY A 1 -11.05 3.91 -17.94
CA GLY A 1 -10.77 5.12 -17.11
C GLY A 1 -10.12 6.16 -17.99
N ALA A 2 -8.79 6.22 -18.00
CA ALA A 2 -8.01 7.21 -18.75
C ALA A 2 -8.40 7.34 -20.24
N GLY A 3 -8.54 6.21 -20.98
CA GLY A 3 -8.92 6.27 -22.41
C GLY A 3 -10.30 6.87 -22.69
N ALA A 4 -11.28 6.69 -21.79
CA ALA A 4 -12.62 7.27 -21.95
C ALA A 4 -12.62 8.77 -21.61
N TYR A 5 -11.81 9.19 -20.66
CA TYR A 5 -11.61 10.60 -20.33
C TYR A 5 -10.94 11.35 -21.49
N TRP A 6 -9.88 10.78 -22.07
CA TRP A 6 -9.14 11.41 -23.17
C TRP A 6 -9.94 11.55 -24.46
N ALA A 7 -10.80 10.57 -24.76
CA ALA A 7 -11.74 10.67 -25.87
C ALA A 7 -12.72 11.85 -25.72
N VAL A 8 -12.92 12.35 -24.50
CA VAL A 8 -13.84 13.43 -24.17
C VAL A 8 -13.13 14.77 -23.95
N SER A 9 -11.90 14.79 -23.40
CA SER A 9 -11.30 16.03 -22.88
C SER A 9 -10.35 16.79 -23.82
N LEU A 10 -9.69 16.13 -24.78
CA LEU A 10 -8.56 16.78 -25.49
C LEU A 10 -8.81 17.28 -26.91
N GLY A 11 -9.92 16.94 -27.57
CA GLY A 11 -10.04 17.23 -29.01
C GLY A 11 -8.85 16.63 -29.80
N ASN A 12 -8.76 16.94 -31.09
CA ASN A 12 -7.95 16.18 -32.07
C ASN A 12 -6.41 16.29 -31.96
N ALA A 13 -5.83 16.74 -30.84
CA ALA A 13 -4.37 16.96 -30.73
C ALA A 13 -3.75 16.27 -29.50
N VAL A 14 -4.01 14.97 -29.33
CA VAL A 14 -3.23 14.17 -28.38
C VAL A 14 -1.81 13.98 -28.93
N PRO A 15 -0.75 14.37 -28.20
CA PRO A 15 0.61 14.14 -28.67
C PRO A 15 0.86 12.65 -28.90
N TRP A 16 1.47 12.29 -30.03
CA TRP A 16 1.80 10.90 -30.39
C TRP A 16 2.49 10.13 -29.24
N GLY A 17 3.40 10.80 -28.52
CA GLY A 17 4.09 10.23 -27.36
C GLY A 17 3.16 9.71 -26.26
N LEU A 18 1.98 10.32 -26.06
CA LEU A 18 1.01 9.83 -25.07
C LEU A 18 0.36 8.52 -25.50
N HIS A 19 0.04 8.35 -26.79
CA HIS A 19 -0.51 7.09 -27.30
C HIS A 19 0.49 5.95 -27.16
N VAL A 20 1.76 6.22 -27.47
CA VAL A 20 2.86 5.26 -27.26
C VAL A 20 3.01 4.94 -25.78
N ALA A 21 3.13 5.94 -24.91
CA ALA A 21 3.25 5.75 -23.46
C ALA A 21 2.09 4.94 -22.88
N THR A 22 0.87 5.20 -23.35
CA THR A 22 -0.34 4.47 -22.94
C THR A 22 -0.27 3.01 -23.40
N ALA A 23 0.00 2.77 -24.69
CA ALA A 23 0.06 1.42 -25.26
C ALA A 23 1.19 0.60 -24.61
N VAL A 24 2.36 1.20 -24.43
CA VAL A 24 3.54 0.58 -23.81
C VAL A 24 3.31 0.34 -22.32
N GLY A 25 2.77 1.33 -21.60
CA GLY A 25 2.41 1.21 -20.18
C GLY A 25 1.45 0.05 -19.95
N PHE A 26 0.27 0.07 -20.57
CA PHE A 26 -0.71 -1.02 -20.41
C PHE A 26 -0.22 -2.36 -20.99
N GLY A 27 0.55 -2.33 -22.09
CA GLY A 27 1.16 -3.52 -22.67
C GLY A 27 2.12 -4.20 -21.68
N SER A 28 2.90 -3.43 -20.94
CA SER A 28 3.81 -3.93 -19.90
C SER A 28 3.05 -4.54 -18.73
N THR A 29 1.98 -3.89 -18.24
CA THR A 29 1.12 -4.42 -17.17
C THR A 29 0.45 -5.74 -17.60
N LEU A 30 -0.03 -5.81 -18.85
CA LEU A 30 -0.58 -7.04 -19.42
C LEU A 30 0.47 -8.15 -19.53
N ALA A 31 1.70 -7.82 -19.97
CA ALA A 31 2.80 -8.76 -20.05
C ALA A 31 3.16 -9.30 -18.66
N MET A 32 3.33 -8.44 -17.65
CA MET A 32 3.55 -8.82 -16.25
C MET A 32 2.47 -9.79 -15.77
N HIS A 33 1.19 -9.47 -16.03
CA HIS A 33 0.08 -10.34 -15.66
C HIS A 33 0.13 -11.71 -16.35
N ARG A 34 0.41 -11.76 -17.66
CA ARG A 34 0.45 -13.02 -18.43
C ARG A 34 1.61 -13.91 -18.03
N LEU A 35 2.77 -13.33 -17.71
CA LEU A 35 4.00 -14.06 -17.39
C LEU A 35 4.00 -14.59 -15.96
N PHE A 36 3.53 -13.80 -14.99
CA PHE A 36 3.74 -14.10 -13.57
C PHE A 36 2.47 -14.47 -12.79
N TRP A 37 1.28 -14.20 -13.34
CA TRP A 37 0.03 -14.34 -12.59
C TRP A 37 -0.80 -15.59 -12.95
N ARG A 38 -0.36 -16.38 -13.93
CA ARG A 38 -1.05 -17.62 -14.33
C ARG A 38 -0.87 -18.70 -13.25
N GLY A 39 -1.98 -19.17 -12.68
CA GLY A 39 -2.01 -20.39 -11.86
C GLY A 39 -2.13 -20.22 -10.35
N ILE A 40 -2.40 -19.01 -9.84
CA ILE A 40 -2.57 -18.81 -8.40
C ILE A 40 -3.97 -19.27 -7.98
N THR A 41 -4.03 -20.45 -7.38
CA THR A 41 -5.24 -21.00 -6.77
C THR A 41 -5.37 -20.52 -5.34
N PHE A 42 -6.39 -19.72 -5.07
CA PHE A 42 -6.74 -19.36 -3.70
C PHE A 42 -7.47 -20.53 -3.01
N PRO A 43 -7.21 -20.78 -1.71
CA PRO A 43 -7.94 -21.79 -0.96
C PRO A 43 -9.44 -21.58 -1.09
N GLN A 44 -10.19 -22.64 -1.45
CA GLN A 44 -11.63 -22.58 -1.73
C GLN A 44 -12.48 -22.14 -0.53
N ARG A 45 -11.99 -22.35 0.70
CA ARG A 45 -12.62 -21.84 1.92
C ARG A 45 -11.57 -21.19 2.81
N PRO A 46 -11.77 -19.92 3.25
CA PRO A 46 -10.94 -19.36 4.30
C PRO A 46 -11.12 -20.21 5.57
N PRO A 47 -10.03 -20.48 6.31
CA PRO A 47 -10.14 -21.22 7.57
C PRO A 47 -11.05 -20.43 8.53
N PRO A 48 -12.02 -21.08 9.18
CA PRO A 48 -12.89 -20.42 10.12
C PRO A 48 -12.13 -20.16 11.42
N VAL A 49 -11.80 -18.91 11.75
CA VAL A 49 -11.73 -18.45 13.15
C VAL A 49 -11.95 -16.93 13.19
N ALA A 50 -13.08 -16.54 13.78
CA ALA A 50 -13.34 -15.24 14.35
C ALA A 50 -13.06 -15.35 15.85
N GLY A 51 -12.18 -14.53 16.41
CA GLY A 51 -11.77 -14.71 17.81
C GLY A 51 -11.18 -13.47 18.47
N PRO A 52 -10.59 -13.62 19.66
CA PRO A 52 -10.00 -12.53 20.44
C PRO A 52 -8.94 -11.71 19.67
N ALA A 53 -8.23 -12.33 18.72
CA ALA A 53 -7.19 -11.66 17.94
C ALA A 53 -7.74 -10.57 16.99
N THR A 54 -8.86 -10.81 16.32
CA THR A 54 -9.47 -9.77 15.46
C THR A 54 -10.14 -8.68 16.29
N ALA A 55 -10.76 -9.03 17.42
CA ALA A 55 -11.27 -8.04 18.38
C ALA A 55 -10.14 -7.13 18.89
N TRP A 56 -8.98 -7.72 19.23
CA TRP A 56 -7.77 -6.97 19.57
C TRP A 56 -7.35 -6.05 18.42
N GLY A 57 -7.32 -6.52 17.17
CA GLY A 57 -6.92 -5.69 16.03
C GLY A 57 -7.85 -4.50 15.79
N VAL A 58 -9.16 -4.65 16.04
CA VAL A 58 -10.12 -3.52 16.02
C VAL A 58 -9.79 -2.50 17.10
N VAL A 59 -9.63 -2.94 18.36
CA VAL A 59 -9.35 -2.06 19.49
C VAL A 59 -7.98 -1.38 19.35
N ALA A 60 -6.93 -2.15 19.06
CA ALA A 60 -5.57 -1.63 18.92
C ALA A 60 -5.44 -0.68 17.72
N GLY A 61 -6.00 -1.04 16.56
CA GLY A 61 -6.01 -0.19 15.38
C GLY A 61 -6.79 1.12 15.60
N GLY A 62 -7.96 1.02 16.23
CA GLY A 62 -8.78 2.17 16.61
C GLY A 62 -8.10 3.07 17.65
N ALA A 63 -7.42 2.49 18.65
CA ALA A 63 -6.68 3.23 19.67
C ALA A 63 -5.51 4.02 19.06
N VAL A 64 -4.71 3.38 18.19
CA VAL A 64 -3.58 4.05 17.51
C VAL A 64 -4.08 5.19 16.63
N ALA A 65 -5.03 4.92 15.73
CA ALA A 65 -5.57 5.95 14.85
C ALA A 65 -6.25 7.08 15.64
N GLY A 66 -7.06 6.74 16.65
CA GLY A 66 -7.75 7.69 17.51
C GLY A 66 -6.79 8.56 18.31
N SER A 67 -5.71 7.99 18.87
CA SER A 67 -4.69 8.75 19.60
C SER A 67 -3.94 9.73 18.70
N ALA A 68 -3.62 9.33 17.47
CA ALA A 68 -2.93 10.19 16.52
C ALA A 68 -3.83 11.34 16.04
N VAL A 69 -5.12 11.06 15.75
CA VAL A 69 -6.11 12.11 15.47
C VAL A 69 -6.28 13.05 16.66
N ALA A 70 -6.40 12.52 17.88
CA ALA A 70 -6.54 13.34 19.09
C ALA A 70 -5.31 14.23 19.32
N ALA A 71 -4.10 13.71 19.11
CA ALA A 71 -2.86 14.48 19.20
C ALA A 71 -2.84 15.63 18.17
N HIS A 72 -3.25 15.35 16.92
CA HIS A 72 -3.36 16.39 15.88
C HIS A 72 -4.37 17.48 16.25
N LEU A 73 -5.56 17.11 16.71
CA LEU A 73 -6.59 18.06 17.15
C LEU A 73 -6.17 18.86 18.39
N ALA A 74 -5.31 18.30 19.23
CA ALA A 74 -4.72 18.98 20.38
C ALA A 74 -3.51 19.88 20.00
N GLY A 75 -3.13 19.95 18.72
CA GLY A 75 -1.99 20.75 18.26
C GLY A 75 -0.62 20.17 18.63
N ILE A 76 -0.54 18.88 18.96
CA ILE A 76 0.72 18.21 19.25
C ILE A 76 1.42 17.89 17.92
N ASP A 77 2.57 18.52 17.69
CA ASP A 77 3.38 18.26 16.49
C ASP A 77 4.14 16.94 16.62
N ILE A 78 3.62 15.90 15.98
CA ILE A 78 4.29 14.60 15.82
C ILE A 78 4.91 14.45 14.42
N GLY A 79 4.91 15.50 13.60
CA GLY A 79 5.30 15.48 12.20
C GLY A 79 4.21 14.94 11.28
N ALA A 80 3.93 15.66 10.18
CA ALA A 80 2.82 15.34 9.26
C ALA A 80 2.92 13.92 8.67
N THR A 81 4.12 13.47 8.28
CA THR A 81 4.32 12.11 7.74
C THR A 81 4.04 11.04 8.78
N LEU A 82 4.57 11.19 10.01
CA LEU A 82 4.34 10.18 11.05
C LEU A 82 2.88 10.16 11.47
N LEU A 83 2.23 11.31 11.56
CA LEU A 83 0.79 11.43 11.82
C LEU A 83 -0.02 10.65 10.78
N ASP A 84 0.18 10.93 9.50
CA ASP A 84 -0.56 10.30 8.41
C ASP A 84 -0.39 8.78 8.41
N GLU A 85 0.85 8.30 8.50
CA GLU A 85 1.15 6.87 8.43
C GLU A 85 0.71 6.11 9.69
N THR A 86 0.70 6.77 10.85
CA THR A 86 0.16 6.21 12.11
C THR A 86 -1.35 6.04 12.02
N ILE A 87 -2.06 7.06 11.53
CA ILE A 87 -3.51 6.98 11.34
C ILE A 87 -3.84 5.91 10.30
N PHE A 88 -3.18 5.95 9.13
CA PHE A 88 -3.41 4.96 8.06
C PHE A 88 -3.13 3.53 8.55
N GLY A 89 -2.00 3.29 9.22
CA GLY A 89 -1.63 1.98 9.75
C GLY A 89 -2.64 1.45 10.77
N GLY A 90 -3.08 2.30 11.71
CA GLY A 90 -4.11 1.95 12.70
C GLY A 90 -5.46 1.64 12.05
N MET A 91 -5.90 2.48 11.11
CA MET A 91 -7.13 2.28 10.34
C MET A 91 -7.08 1.00 9.51
N ALA A 92 -5.94 0.70 8.87
CA ALA A 92 -5.78 -0.51 8.08
C ALA A 92 -5.89 -1.78 8.94
N LEU A 93 -5.24 -1.80 10.11
CA LEU A 93 -5.37 -2.91 11.05
C LEU A 93 -6.82 -3.11 11.49
N MET A 94 -7.52 -2.01 11.81
CA MET A 94 -8.92 -2.05 12.22
C MET A 94 -9.84 -2.54 11.09
N ILE A 95 -9.74 -1.98 9.88
CA ILE A 95 -10.56 -2.35 8.72
C ILE A 95 -10.36 -3.83 8.38
N VAL A 96 -9.11 -4.29 8.32
CA VAL A 96 -8.80 -5.70 8.06
C VAL A 96 -9.40 -6.58 9.16
N SER A 97 -9.29 -6.18 10.43
CA SER A 97 -9.85 -6.96 11.55
C SER A 97 -11.38 -7.02 11.53
N VAL A 98 -12.07 -5.92 11.18
CA VAL A 98 -13.53 -5.88 11.03
C VAL A 98 -13.99 -6.78 9.88
N LEU A 99 -13.30 -6.70 8.74
CA LEU A 99 -13.72 -7.36 7.51
C LEU A 99 -13.27 -8.81 7.42
N ALA A 100 -12.15 -9.21 8.02
CA ALA A 100 -11.55 -10.53 7.82
C ALA A 100 -12.31 -11.70 8.48
N HIS A 101 -13.34 -11.45 9.30
CA HIS A 101 -14.14 -12.47 10.00
C HIS A 101 -14.82 -13.50 9.07
N PRO A 102 -14.28 -14.72 8.89
CA PRO A 102 -14.84 -15.70 7.96
C PRO A 102 -16.17 -16.27 8.50
N GLY A 103 -17.17 -16.46 7.63
CA GLY A 103 -18.41 -17.19 7.97
C GLY A 103 -19.59 -16.37 8.52
N GLN A 104 -19.39 -15.14 9.02
CA GLN A 104 -20.49 -14.27 9.44
C GLN A 104 -20.88 -13.30 8.33
N ARG A 105 -22.16 -13.15 7.97
CA ARG A 105 -22.57 -12.06 7.05
C ARG A 105 -22.06 -10.72 7.60
N ILE A 106 -21.41 -9.90 6.76
CA ILE A 106 -20.97 -8.56 7.18
C ILE A 106 -22.23 -7.72 7.35
N GLY A 107 -22.65 -7.51 8.60
CA GLY A 107 -23.77 -6.63 8.89
C GLY A 107 -23.47 -5.19 8.47
N LEU A 108 -24.53 -4.41 8.18
CA LEU A 108 -24.42 -3.01 7.78
C LEU A 108 -23.60 -2.18 8.78
N ALA A 109 -23.70 -2.47 10.08
CA ALA A 109 -22.92 -1.80 11.11
C ALA A 109 -21.40 -1.84 10.87
N ARG A 110 -20.86 -2.97 10.39
CA ARG A 110 -19.42 -3.08 10.08
C ARG A 110 -19.02 -2.22 8.89
N TRP A 111 -19.89 -2.12 7.88
CA TRP A 111 -19.67 -1.21 6.75
C TRP A 111 -19.75 0.26 7.17
N PHE A 112 -20.65 0.61 8.10
CA PHE A 112 -20.68 1.95 8.70
C PHE A 112 -19.41 2.27 9.47
N VAL A 113 -18.83 1.30 10.22
CA VAL A 113 -17.53 1.49 10.87
C VAL A 113 -16.43 1.75 9.84
N VAL A 114 -16.31 0.92 8.80
CA VAL A 114 -15.30 1.10 7.74
C VAL A 114 -15.49 2.45 7.02
N GLY A 115 -16.73 2.79 6.65
CA GLY A 115 -17.05 4.06 6.00
C GLY A 115 -16.80 5.27 6.89
N GLY A 116 -17.16 5.20 8.18
CA GLY A 116 -16.93 6.26 9.16
C GLY A 116 -15.45 6.52 9.40
N VAL A 117 -14.64 5.46 9.43
CA VAL A 117 -13.17 5.56 9.54
C VAL A 117 -12.57 6.21 8.30
N GLY A 118 -13.01 5.81 7.10
CA GLY A 118 -12.59 6.45 5.86
C GLY A 118 -13.00 7.93 5.79
N ALA A 119 -14.22 8.26 6.24
CA ALA A 119 -14.70 9.63 6.31
C ALA A 119 -13.89 10.47 7.30
N LEU A 120 -13.59 9.93 8.48
CA LEU A 120 -12.74 10.59 9.47
C LEU A 120 -11.36 10.94 8.89
N TYR A 121 -10.71 9.99 8.21
CA TYR A 121 -9.43 10.24 7.56
C TYR A 121 -9.53 11.35 6.51
N ALA A 122 -10.55 11.27 5.64
CA ALA A 122 -10.77 12.23 4.57
C ALA A 122 -11.07 13.65 5.06
N THR A 123 -11.67 13.81 6.26
CA THR A 123 -12.03 15.12 6.80
C THR A 123 -10.99 15.70 7.75
N THR A 124 -10.20 14.87 8.43
CA THR A 124 -9.26 15.34 9.48
C THR A 124 -7.80 15.33 9.05
N VAL A 125 -7.40 14.40 8.18
CA VAL A 125 -5.98 14.19 7.82
C VAL A 125 -5.70 14.61 6.38
N PHE A 126 -6.64 14.31 5.48
CA PHE A 126 -6.42 14.52 4.06
C PHE A 126 -6.36 16.00 3.70
N THR A 127 -5.18 16.46 3.31
CA THR A 127 -4.88 17.86 2.97
C THR A 127 -5.19 18.21 1.51
N GLY A 128 -5.95 17.38 0.77
CA GLY A 128 -6.17 17.56 -0.67
C GLY A 128 -5.04 17.00 -1.55
N TYR A 129 -3.85 16.80 -0.98
CA TYR A 129 -2.69 16.18 -1.63
C TYR A 129 -2.65 14.66 -1.42
N GLY A 130 -2.18 13.93 -2.44
CA GLY A 130 -2.01 12.48 -2.34
C GLY A 130 -3.32 11.71 -2.44
N ARG A 131 -4.15 11.95 -3.47
CA ARG A 131 -5.41 11.19 -3.70
C ARG A 131 -5.23 9.67 -3.74
N LEU A 132 -4.04 9.20 -4.11
CA LEU A 132 -3.68 7.78 -4.05
C LEU A 132 -3.74 7.23 -2.61
N LEU A 133 -3.61 8.06 -1.57
CA LEU A 133 -3.85 7.69 -0.17
C LEU A 133 -5.31 7.27 0.06
N LEU A 134 -6.27 8.06 -0.44
CA LEU A 134 -7.70 7.71 -0.35
C LEU A 134 -8.01 6.45 -1.15
N VAL A 135 -7.41 6.30 -2.34
CA VAL A 135 -7.53 5.08 -3.14
C VAL A 135 -6.96 3.88 -2.39
N ALA A 136 -5.77 4.02 -1.79
CA ALA A 136 -5.14 2.97 -0.99
C ALA A 136 -6.01 2.60 0.21
N LEU A 137 -6.58 3.57 0.94
CA LEU A 137 -7.48 3.30 2.05
C LEU A 137 -8.76 2.57 1.59
N GLY A 138 -9.32 2.96 0.45
CA GLY A 138 -10.42 2.24 -0.19
C GLY A 138 -10.05 0.80 -0.54
N LEU A 139 -8.85 0.58 -1.08
CA LEU A 139 -8.33 -0.75 -1.39
C LEU A 139 -8.07 -1.60 -0.15
N VAL A 140 -7.66 -0.99 0.97
CA VAL A 140 -7.53 -1.66 2.27
C VAL A 140 -8.88 -2.23 2.74
N ALA A 141 -10.01 -1.62 2.38
CA ALA A 141 -11.34 -2.19 2.63
C ALA A 141 -11.77 -3.21 1.56
N ILE A 142 -11.54 -2.90 0.28
CA ILE A 142 -11.98 -3.74 -0.85
C ILE A 142 -11.26 -5.09 -0.85
N VAL A 143 -9.94 -5.13 -0.63
CA VAL A 143 -9.14 -6.36 -0.70
C VAL A 143 -9.68 -7.41 0.30
N PRO A 144 -9.80 -7.16 1.61
CA PRO A 144 -10.43 -8.10 2.55
C PRO A 144 -11.87 -8.48 2.20
N ALA A 145 -12.66 -7.55 1.67
CA ALA A 145 -14.03 -7.84 1.26
C ALA A 145 -14.08 -8.81 0.06
N CYS A 146 -13.20 -8.63 -0.93
CA CYS A 146 -13.07 -9.49 -2.10
C CYS A 146 -12.54 -10.90 -1.73
N LEU A 147 -11.73 -11.02 -0.67
CA LEU A 147 -11.31 -12.32 -0.18
C LEU A 147 -12.48 -13.19 0.31
N ARG A 148 -13.58 -12.55 0.73
CA ARG A 148 -14.78 -13.21 1.25
C ARG A 148 -15.83 -13.48 0.18
N VAL A 149 -16.14 -12.46 -0.62
CA VAL A 149 -17.16 -12.55 -1.65
C VAL A 149 -16.46 -12.77 -2.98
N ARG A 150 -16.27 -14.04 -3.32
CA ARG A 150 -15.70 -14.44 -4.61
C ARG A 150 -16.85 -14.58 -5.61
N GLY A 151 -17.00 -13.58 -6.47
CA GLY A 151 -18.03 -13.61 -7.51
C GLY A 151 -17.72 -12.64 -8.64
N ARG A 152 -18.24 -12.95 -9.83
CA ARG A 152 -18.20 -12.02 -10.97
C ARG A 152 -18.92 -10.71 -10.63
N LEU A 153 -19.99 -10.79 -9.83
CA LEU A 153 -20.73 -9.62 -9.37
C LEU A 153 -19.87 -8.69 -8.51
N THR A 154 -19.13 -9.19 -7.52
CA THR A 154 -18.24 -8.36 -6.69
C THR A 154 -17.19 -7.66 -7.54
N LYS A 155 -16.59 -8.37 -8.50
CA LYS A 155 -15.65 -7.76 -9.45
C LYS A 155 -16.33 -6.68 -10.28
N ALA A 156 -17.53 -6.95 -10.81
CA ALA A 156 -18.30 -5.98 -11.58
C ALA A 156 -18.66 -4.74 -10.75
N LEU A 157 -19.07 -4.92 -9.49
CA LEU A 157 -19.38 -3.82 -8.57
C LEU A 157 -18.15 -2.98 -8.26
N VAL A 158 -17.01 -3.60 -7.94
CA VAL A 158 -15.74 -2.88 -7.73
C VAL A 158 -15.34 -2.10 -8.98
N LEU A 159 -15.50 -2.69 -10.17
CA LEU A 159 -15.21 -1.98 -11.43
C LEU A 159 -16.19 -0.84 -11.68
N ALA A 160 -17.48 -1.04 -11.37
CA ALA A 160 -18.52 -0.04 -11.54
C ALA A 160 -18.35 1.16 -10.59
N THR A 161 -17.78 0.95 -9.39
CA THR A 161 -17.54 2.04 -8.44
C THR A 161 -16.33 2.90 -8.78
N ILE A 162 -15.37 2.41 -9.59
CA ILE A 162 -14.17 3.18 -9.98
C ILE A 162 -14.56 4.48 -10.70
N GLY A 163 -15.51 4.42 -11.66
CA GLY A 163 -15.92 5.59 -12.44
C GLY A 163 -16.46 6.73 -11.55
N PRO A 164 -17.54 6.49 -10.78
CA PRO A 164 -18.08 7.48 -9.85
C PRO A 164 -17.04 7.97 -8.82
N ALA A 165 -16.21 7.07 -8.28
CA ALA A 165 -15.15 7.46 -7.34
C ALA A 165 -14.15 8.43 -7.97
N LEU A 166 -13.74 8.20 -9.22
CA LEU A 166 -12.86 9.11 -9.96
C LEU A 166 -13.52 10.48 -10.20
N VAL A 167 -14.82 10.53 -10.50
CA VAL A 167 -15.56 11.80 -10.66
C VAL A 167 -15.56 12.58 -9.35
N VAL A 168 -15.87 11.94 -8.23
CA VAL A 168 -15.87 12.57 -6.90
C VAL A 168 -14.47 13.08 -6.54
N LEU A 169 -13.43 12.25 -6.75
CA LEU A 169 -12.04 12.65 -6.47
C LEU A 169 -11.52 13.75 -7.40
N THR A 170 -12.06 13.85 -8.62
CA THR A 170 -11.77 14.93 -9.58
C THR A 170 -12.38 16.24 -9.08
N TYR A 171 -13.67 16.21 -8.72
CA TYR A 171 -14.39 17.37 -8.20
C TYR A 171 -13.79 17.89 -6.90
N ALA A 172 -13.49 16.99 -5.95
CA ALA A 172 -12.84 17.36 -4.69
C ALA A 172 -11.49 18.08 -4.90
N ARG A 173 -10.74 17.70 -5.93
CA ARG A 173 -9.46 18.33 -6.26
C ARG A 173 -9.63 19.71 -6.90
N GLN A 174 -10.64 19.89 -7.74
CA GLN A 174 -10.99 21.21 -8.29
C GLN A 174 -11.35 22.17 -7.16
N GLN A 175 -12.26 21.76 -6.26
CA GLN A 175 -12.67 22.56 -5.11
C GLN A 175 -11.49 22.93 -4.21
N PHE A 176 -10.61 21.96 -3.93
CA PHE A 176 -9.39 22.21 -3.16
C PHE A 176 -8.47 23.21 -3.85
N GLY A 177 -8.27 23.08 -5.17
CA GLY A 177 -7.48 24.01 -5.97
C GLY A 177 -7.97 25.45 -5.85
N THR A 178 -9.27 25.65 -6.05
CA THR A 178 -9.90 26.96 -5.95
C THR A 178 -9.80 27.52 -4.53
N ALA A 179 -9.99 26.69 -3.49
CA ALA A 179 -9.94 27.12 -2.10
C ALA A 179 -8.53 27.52 -1.62
N VAL A 180 -7.49 26.79 -2.05
CA VAL A 180 -6.12 26.99 -1.56
C VAL A 180 -5.29 27.90 -2.45
N TYR A 181 -5.44 27.78 -3.77
CA TYR A 181 -4.61 28.50 -4.75
C TYR A 181 -5.37 29.62 -5.46
N GLY A 182 -6.68 29.77 -5.24
CA GLY A 182 -7.50 30.73 -5.97
C GLY A 182 -7.64 30.42 -7.47
N ALA A 183 -7.27 29.22 -7.90
CA ALA A 183 -7.30 28.80 -9.29
C ALA A 183 -7.90 27.39 -9.42
N GLU A 184 -8.72 27.17 -10.45
CA GLU A 184 -9.23 25.84 -10.76
C GLU A 184 -8.06 24.93 -11.19
N LEU A 185 -7.67 24.01 -10.32
CA LEU A 185 -6.73 22.96 -10.68
C LEU A 185 -7.43 21.95 -11.59
N ASP A 186 -6.73 21.44 -12.61
CA ASP A 186 -7.23 20.30 -13.37
C ASP A 186 -7.45 19.10 -12.42
N GLY A 187 -8.73 18.84 -12.15
CA GLY A 187 -9.21 17.74 -11.31
C GLY A 187 -8.74 16.39 -11.84
N SER A 188 -8.75 16.24 -13.15
CA SER A 188 -8.40 15.01 -13.85
C SER A 188 -6.91 14.84 -14.03
N GLY A 189 -6.15 15.94 -14.01
CA GLY A 189 -4.71 15.98 -14.27
C GLY A 189 -3.95 14.87 -13.55
N SER A 190 -4.17 14.62 -12.26
CA SER A 190 -3.39 13.55 -11.59
C SER A 190 -3.73 12.11 -12.03
N VAL A 191 -4.80 11.87 -12.79
CA VAL A 191 -5.19 10.56 -13.35
C VAL A 191 -4.62 10.35 -14.76
N THR A 192 -4.10 11.40 -15.37
CA THR A 192 -3.65 11.39 -16.76
C THR A 192 -2.20 11.84 -16.89
N GLN A 193 -1.79 12.79 -16.05
CA GLN A 193 -0.47 13.43 -16.06
C GLN A 193 0.65 12.39 -15.99
N PRO A 194 0.61 11.33 -15.16
CA PRO A 194 1.75 10.40 -15.15
C PRO A 194 1.97 9.60 -16.43
N LEU A 195 0.93 9.39 -17.23
CA LEU A 195 1.09 8.82 -18.57
C LEU A 195 1.63 9.87 -19.56
N ALA A 196 1.24 11.14 -19.41
CA ALA A 196 1.75 12.23 -20.22
C ALA A 196 3.23 12.50 -19.92
N ASP A 197 3.62 12.55 -18.65
CA ASP A 197 5.00 12.72 -18.20
C ASP A 197 5.86 11.52 -18.65
N PHE A 198 5.31 10.30 -18.61
CA PHE A 198 5.99 9.14 -19.20
C PHE A 198 6.24 9.31 -20.71
N GLY A 199 5.25 9.81 -21.46
CA GLY A 199 5.40 10.14 -22.89
C GLY A 199 6.43 11.25 -23.17
N ARG A 200 6.53 12.25 -22.28
CA ARG A 200 7.56 13.29 -22.33
C ARG A 200 8.96 12.69 -22.12
N LEU A 201 9.12 11.80 -21.14
CA LEU A 201 10.40 11.11 -20.90
C LEU A 201 10.84 10.25 -22.10
N LEU A 202 9.91 9.51 -22.72
CA LEU A 202 10.21 8.76 -23.95
C LEU A 202 10.72 9.69 -25.05
N THR A 203 10.03 10.82 -25.24
CA THR A 203 10.42 11.81 -26.26
C THR A 203 11.80 12.39 -25.97
N LEU A 204 12.09 12.76 -24.72
CA LEU A 204 13.42 13.28 -24.32
C LEU A 204 14.52 12.23 -24.53
N TYR A 205 14.26 10.98 -24.17
CA TYR A 205 15.20 9.88 -24.36
C TYR A 205 15.49 9.63 -25.85
N ASP A 206 14.46 9.58 -26.70
CA ASP A 206 14.62 9.37 -28.15
C ASP A 206 15.42 10.48 -28.84
N HIS A 207 15.34 11.71 -28.35
CA HIS A 207 16.12 12.83 -28.87
C HIS A 207 17.51 12.94 -28.24
N GLY A 208 17.90 12.03 -27.34
CA GLY A 208 19.19 12.09 -26.64
C GLY A 208 19.31 13.26 -25.66
N LEU A 209 18.17 13.77 -25.17
CA LEU A 209 18.09 14.91 -24.24
C LEU A 209 17.87 14.48 -22.78
N LEU A 210 17.64 13.20 -22.53
CA LEU A 210 17.44 12.66 -21.19
C LEU A 210 18.75 12.05 -20.67
N ASP A 211 19.34 12.67 -19.64
CA ASP A 211 20.42 12.05 -18.88
C ASP A 211 19.87 10.91 -18.03
N LEU A 212 20.52 9.74 -18.13
CA LEU A 212 20.10 8.55 -17.38
C LEU A 212 20.46 8.66 -15.90
N GLY A 213 19.55 8.17 -15.05
CA GLY A 213 19.73 8.13 -13.60
C GLY A 213 20.62 6.99 -13.10
N TYR A 214 20.94 6.01 -13.95
CA TYR A 214 21.77 4.84 -13.65
C TYR A 214 21.39 4.08 -12.37
N GLY A 215 20.09 4.02 -12.05
CA GLY A 215 19.56 3.32 -10.88
C GLY A 215 19.54 4.14 -9.59
N SER A 216 19.83 5.44 -9.68
CA SER A 216 19.84 6.34 -8.52
C SER A 216 18.49 6.39 -7.81
N THR A 217 17.37 6.32 -8.56
CA THR A 217 16.03 6.38 -7.96
C THR A 217 15.66 5.07 -7.27
N LEU A 218 16.09 3.93 -7.81
CA LEU A 218 15.95 2.62 -7.15
C LEU A 218 16.86 2.51 -5.90
N LEU A 219 18.06 3.11 -5.95
CA LEU A 219 18.98 3.12 -4.83
C LEU A 219 18.42 3.91 -3.64
N VAL A 220 17.84 5.09 -3.87
CA VAL A 220 17.20 5.85 -2.78
C VAL A 220 15.97 5.12 -2.23
N THR A 221 15.22 4.38 -3.06
CA THR A 221 14.14 3.50 -2.59
C THR A 221 14.68 2.47 -1.61
N ALA A 222 15.76 1.76 -1.95
CA ALA A 222 16.39 0.79 -1.06
C ALA A 222 16.93 1.44 0.23
N ALA A 223 17.42 2.68 0.14
CA ALA A 223 17.98 3.45 1.25
C ALA A 223 16.96 4.40 1.91
N PHE A 224 15.65 4.14 1.79
CA PHE A 224 14.60 5.03 2.30
C PHE A 224 14.79 5.35 3.80
N PHE A 225 15.07 4.34 4.62
CA PHE A 225 15.24 4.49 6.07
C PHE A 225 16.58 5.11 6.49
N VAL A 226 17.52 5.36 5.57
CA VAL A 226 18.78 6.05 5.88
C VAL A 226 18.52 7.55 5.90
N PRO A 227 18.58 8.24 7.06
CA PRO A 227 18.35 9.68 7.12
C PRO A 227 19.41 10.45 6.33
N ARG A 228 19.05 11.59 5.72
CA ARG A 228 20.02 12.43 5.00
C ARG A 228 21.15 12.95 5.89
N ALA A 229 20.95 13.03 7.21
CA ALA A 229 22.01 13.37 8.16
C ALA A 229 23.16 12.34 8.16
N LEU A 230 22.87 11.05 7.93
CA LEU A 230 23.86 9.98 7.82
C LEU A 230 24.41 9.83 6.39
N TRP A 231 23.63 10.22 5.39
CA TRP A 231 24.04 10.22 3.98
C TRP A 231 23.59 11.51 3.27
N PRO A 232 24.37 12.60 3.38
CA PRO A 232 23.99 13.90 2.80
C PRO A 232 23.83 13.87 1.28
N GLY A 233 24.68 13.08 0.59
CA GLY A 233 24.63 12.88 -0.86
C GLY A 233 23.67 11.79 -1.32
N LYS A 234 22.67 11.40 -0.51
CA LYS A 234 21.66 10.42 -0.90
C LYS A 234 20.89 10.96 -2.12
N PRO A 235 20.70 10.17 -3.20
CA PRO A 235 19.93 10.61 -4.36
C PRO A 235 18.50 11.02 -3.99
N ASP A 236 17.87 11.81 -4.86
CA ASP A 236 16.47 12.19 -4.73
C ASP A 236 15.55 11.10 -5.27
N GLY A 237 14.35 10.99 -4.70
CA GLY A 237 13.32 10.08 -5.20
C GLY A 237 12.86 10.48 -6.61
N PHE A 238 12.43 9.49 -7.40
CA PHE A 238 12.07 9.68 -8.81
C PHE A 238 11.14 10.88 -9.06
N GLY A 239 10.11 11.05 -8.24
CA GLY A 239 9.17 12.16 -8.42
C GLY A 239 9.77 13.56 -8.25
N ALA A 240 10.78 13.73 -7.40
CA ALA A 240 11.50 15.00 -7.25
C ALA A 240 12.46 15.26 -8.42
N VAL A 241 13.19 14.21 -8.84
CA VAL A 241 14.04 14.23 -10.04
C VAL A 241 13.21 14.59 -11.28
N LEU A 242 12.04 13.97 -11.41
CA LEU A 242 11.13 14.23 -12.52
C LEU A 242 10.64 15.69 -12.55
N THR A 243 10.33 16.27 -11.39
CA THR A 243 10.00 17.70 -11.30
C THR A 243 11.15 18.57 -11.81
N GLN A 244 12.40 18.27 -11.43
CA GLN A 244 13.57 19.03 -11.90
C GLN A 244 13.74 18.97 -13.42
N ILE A 245 13.40 17.84 -14.04
CA ILE A 245 13.53 17.63 -15.49
C ILE A 245 12.39 18.29 -16.27
N LEU A 246 11.14 18.10 -15.82
CA LEU A 246 9.96 18.44 -16.61
C LEU A 246 9.36 19.81 -16.27
N GLU A 247 9.43 20.23 -15.01
CA GLU A 247 8.79 21.46 -14.51
C GLU A 247 9.68 22.10 -13.40
N PRO A 248 10.91 22.55 -13.75
CA PRO A 248 11.91 22.99 -12.78
C PRO A 248 11.44 24.13 -11.86
N GLU A 249 10.50 24.96 -12.33
CA GLU A 249 9.87 26.02 -11.54
C GLU A 249 9.10 25.50 -10.32
N LEU A 250 8.57 24.27 -10.39
CA LEU A 250 7.80 23.63 -9.32
C LEU A 250 8.69 23.00 -8.23
N VAL A 251 10.00 22.91 -8.46
CA VAL A 251 10.97 22.40 -7.47
C VAL A 251 10.96 23.28 -6.21
N SER A 252 10.84 24.59 -6.38
CA SER A 252 10.88 25.58 -5.30
C SER A 252 9.76 25.42 -4.27
N ILE A 253 8.62 24.85 -4.67
CA ILE A 253 7.45 24.58 -3.81
C ILE A 253 7.40 23.13 -3.33
N GLY A 254 8.47 22.35 -3.56
CA GLY A 254 8.57 20.96 -3.11
C GLY A 254 7.62 20.00 -3.83
N GLN A 255 7.19 20.34 -5.05
CA GLN A 255 6.28 19.47 -5.80
C GLN A 255 6.99 18.20 -6.29
N SER A 256 6.28 17.08 -6.23
CA SER A 256 6.72 15.80 -6.79
C SER A 256 5.80 15.41 -7.94
N LEU A 257 6.36 15.30 -9.14
CA LEU A 257 5.69 14.72 -10.29
C LEU A 257 5.70 13.19 -10.20
N ALA A 258 5.01 12.55 -11.15
CA ALA A 258 4.96 11.10 -11.29
C ALA A 258 4.93 10.77 -12.79
N ALA A 259 5.61 9.71 -13.23
CA ALA A 259 5.68 9.34 -14.66
C ALA A 259 5.50 7.84 -14.90
N HIS A 260 4.53 7.20 -14.24
CA HIS A 260 4.31 5.76 -14.31
C HIS A 260 5.53 4.94 -13.83
N LEU A 261 5.34 3.68 -13.46
CA LEU A 261 6.45 2.79 -13.11
C LEU A 261 7.46 2.65 -14.27
N GLY A 262 6.93 2.63 -15.50
CA GLY A 262 7.72 2.59 -16.72
C GLY A 262 8.67 3.78 -16.89
N GLY A 263 8.27 4.99 -16.46
CA GLY A 263 9.11 6.18 -16.58
C GLY A 263 10.31 6.14 -15.66
N GLU A 264 10.20 5.57 -14.46
CA GLU A 264 11.32 5.43 -13.52
C GLU A 264 12.40 4.51 -14.09
N TRP A 265 12.00 3.35 -14.62
CA TRP A 265 12.92 2.40 -15.22
C TRP A 265 13.52 2.88 -16.54
N LEU A 266 12.75 3.65 -17.32
CA LEU A 266 13.26 4.34 -18.50
C LEU A 266 14.28 5.41 -18.11
N TYR A 267 14.00 6.23 -17.10
CA TYR A 267 14.92 7.24 -16.61
C TYR A 267 16.22 6.62 -16.09
N ASP A 268 16.15 5.51 -15.34
CA ASP A 268 17.35 4.92 -14.76
C ASP A 268 18.21 4.14 -15.78
N PHE A 269 17.61 3.40 -16.73
CA PHE A 269 18.39 2.53 -17.62
C PHE A 269 17.89 2.49 -19.09
N GLY A 270 17.14 3.50 -19.53
CA GLY A 270 16.61 3.57 -20.89
C GLY A 270 15.69 2.41 -21.24
N TYR A 271 15.66 2.04 -22.53
CA TYR A 271 14.83 0.95 -23.02
C TYR A 271 15.17 -0.42 -22.39
N LEU A 272 16.43 -0.63 -22.02
CA LEU A 272 16.84 -1.85 -21.33
C LEU A 272 16.21 -1.94 -19.93
N GLY A 273 16.20 -0.82 -19.19
CA GLY A 273 15.51 -0.70 -17.90
C GLY A 273 14.03 -1.00 -18.03
N PHE A 274 13.37 -0.39 -19.01
CA PHE A 274 11.95 -0.62 -19.26
C PHE A 274 11.64 -2.11 -19.55
N ALA A 275 12.46 -2.79 -20.33
CA ALA A 275 12.31 -4.23 -20.56
C ALA A 275 12.55 -5.06 -19.28
N ALA A 276 13.58 -4.71 -18.51
CA ALA A 276 13.91 -5.37 -17.25
C ALA A 276 12.81 -5.19 -16.19
N MET A 277 12.14 -4.03 -16.16
CA MET A 277 11.01 -3.74 -15.29
C MET A 277 9.94 -4.84 -15.34
N VAL A 278 9.55 -5.26 -16.56
CA VAL A 278 8.51 -6.28 -16.74
C VAL A 278 8.87 -7.58 -16.01
N LEU A 279 10.14 -7.97 -16.05
CA LEU A 279 10.62 -9.19 -15.41
C LEU A 279 10.73 -9.03 -13.89
N VAL A 280 11.39 -7.95 -13.44
CA VAL A 280 11.66 -7.71 -12.02
C VAL A 280 10.35 -7.42 -11.26
N MET A 281 9.54 -6.51 -11.78
CA MET A 281 8.30 -6.10 -11.12
C MET A 281 7.21 -7.14 -11.27
N GLY A 282 7.12 -7.82 -12.41
CA GLY A 282 6.24 -8.98 -12.58
C GLY A 282 6.57 -10.10 -11.58
N TRP A 283 7.86 -10.43 -11.39
CA TRP A 283 8.28 -11.40 -10.38
C TRP A 283 7.96 -10.93 -8.95
N ALA A 284 8.24 -9.67 -8.62
CA ALA A 284 7.99 -9.11 -7.29
C ALA A 284 6.49 -9.14 -6.93
N ILE A 285 5.62 -8.71 -7.85
CA ILE A 285 4.16 -8.77 -7.69
C ILE A 285 3.69 -10.22 -7.58
N GLY A 286 4.22 -11.13 -8.42
CA GLY A 286 3.91 -12.57 -8.32
C GLY A 286 4.38 -13.20 -7.00
N ARG A 287 5.45 -12.67 -6.38
CA ARG A 287 5.89 -13.09 -5.04
C ARG A 287 4.95 -12.57 -3.96
N LEU A 288 4.54 -11.30 -4.06
CA LEU A 288 3.57 -10.67 -3.16
C LEU A 288 2.22 -11.40 -3.20
N ASP A 289 1.74 -11.80 -4.37
CA ASP A 289 0.47 -12.54 -4.49
C ASP A 289 0.56 -13.94 -3.84
N ARG A 290 1.69 -14.63 -3.98
CA ARG A 290 1.94 -15.88 -3.26
C ARG A 290 1.95 -15.69 -1.74
N TRP A 291 2.55 -14.60 -1.24
CA TRP A 291 2.48 -14.26 0.17
C TRP A 291 1.05 -13.92 0.60
N ALA A 292 0.30 -13.21 -0.24
CA ALA A 292 -1.09 -12.89 0.04
C ALA A 292 -1.96 -14.15 0.13
N SER A 293 -1.84 -15.06 -0.83
CA SER A 293 -2.52 -16.36 -0.78
C SER A 293 -2.18 -17.12 0.51
N GLY A 294 -0.90 -17.16 0.90
CA GLY A 294 -0.46 -17.78 2.16
C GLY A 294 -1.02 -17.10 3.41
N ALA A 295 -1.07 -15.77 3.44
CA ALA A 295 -1.62 -15.01 4.57
C ALA A 295 -3.14 -15.23 4.72
N VAL A 296 -3.86 -15.28 3.60
CA VAL A 296 -5.31 -15.53 3.56
C VAL A 296 -5.66 -16.97 3.93
N ALA A 297 -4.77 -17.92 3.64
CA ALA A 297 -4.94 -19.33 3.98
C ALA A 297 -4.74 -19.61 5.48
N ARG A 298 -4.18 -18.67 6.27
CA ARG A 298 -3.90 -18.88 7.69
C ARG A 298 -5.12 -18.54 8.55
N PRO A 299 -5.43 -19.35 9.59
CA PRO A 299 -6.40 -18.97 10.60
C PRO A 299 -5.96 -17.69 11.32
N LEU A 300 -6.89 -16.77 11.58
CA LEU A 300 -6.64 -15.53 12.32
C LEU A 300 -6.79 -15.75 13.84
N THR A 301 -6.14 -16.79 14.34
CA THR A 301 -6.22 -17.21 15.76
C THR A 301 -5.38 -16.35 16.70
N ASP A 302 -4.32 -15.74 16.18
CA ASP A 302 -3.38 -14.93 16.96
C ASP A 302 -3.16 -13.54 16.35
N ARG A 303 -2.64 -12.63 17.18
CA ARG A 303 -2.40 -11.22 16.82
C ARG A 303 -1.43 -11.09 15.65
N ARG A 304 -0.43 -11.99 15.56
CA ARG A 304 0.58 -11.99 14.49
C ARG A 304 -0.05 -12.30 13.14
N ALA A 305 -0.98 -13.25 13.07
CA ALA A 305 -1.72 -13.57 11.84
C ALA A 305 -2.56 -12.37 11.36
N VAL A 306 -3.23 -11.65 12.27
CA VAL A 306 -4.00 -10.45 11.95
C VAL A 306 -3.10 -9.33 11.42
N VAL A 307 -1.98 -9.03 12.10
CA VAL A 307 -1.04 -8.01 11.64
C VAL A 307 -0.38 -8.40 10.31
N GLN A 308 -0.03 -9.67 10.12
CA GLN A 308 0.52 -10.16 8.84
C GLN A 308 -0.48 -9.98 7.69
N LEU A 309 -1.76 -10.28 7.90
CA LEU A 309 -2.79 -10.04 6.91
C LEU A 309 -2.93 -8.54 6.62
N ALA A 310 -2.93 -7.69 7.66
CA ALA A 310 -3.00 -6.24 7.49
C ALA A 310 -1.79 -5.69 6.71
N ALA A 311 -0.58 -6.14 7.03
CA ALA A 311 0.64 -5.77 6.31
C ALA A 311 0.57 -6.13 4.82
N ILE A 312 0.10 -7.34 4.50
CA ILE A 312 -0.11 -7.77 3.12
C ILE A 312 -1.15 -6.90 2.42
N VAL A 313 -2.26 -6.61 3.07
CA VAL A 313 -3.32 -5.76 2.51
C VAL A 313 -2.80 -4.34 2.24
N VAL A 314 -1.99 -3.78 3.14
CA VAL A 314 -1.33 -2.48 2.96
C VAL A 314 -0.39 -2.51 1.75
N MET A 315 0.44 -3.54 1.62
CA MET A 315 1.34 -3.70 0.46
C MET A 315 0.57 -3.82 -0.86
N LEU A 316 -0.56 -4.55 -0.89
CA LEU A 316 -1.42 -4.68 -2.06
C LEU A 316 -2.15 -3.39 -2.39
N ALA A 317 -2.64 -2.67 -1.37
CA ALA A 317 -3.33 -1.40 -1.52
C ALA A 317 -2.42 -0.28 -2.04
N GLY A 318 -1.10 -0.40 -1.85
CA GLY A 318 -0.11 0.51 -2.42
C GLY A 318 0.28 0.22 -3.87
N ILE A 319 -0.17 -0.88 -4.50
CA ILE A 319 0.18 -1.16 -5.91
C ILE A 319 -0.16 -0.01 -6.87
N PRO A 320 -1.28 0.74 -6.71
CA PRO A 320 -1.49 1.95 -7.51
C PRO A 320 -0.42 3.02 -7.31
N ASP A 321 0.13 3.20 -6.10
CA ASP A 321 1.26 4.12 -5.89
C ASP A 321 2.48 3.67 -6.68
N LEU A 322 2.76 2.36 -6.71
CA LEU A 322 3.86 1.77 -7.46
C LEU A 322 3.69 1.99 -8.96
N GLU A 323 2.53 1.63 -9.51
CA GLU A 323 2.25 1.74 -10.94
C GLU A 323 2.25 3.21 -11.38
N TRP A 324 1.75 4.12 -10.55
CA TRP A 324 1.50 5.50 -10.93
C TRP A 324 2.68 6.43 -10.67
N ALA A 325 3.35 6.27 -9.53
CA ALA A 325 4.36 7.20 -9.03
C ALA A 325 5.75 6.57 -8.85
N GLY A 326 5.91 5.27 -9.11
CA GLY A 326 7.19 4.58 -9.05
C GLY A 326 7.52 3.97 -7.67
N THR A 327 8.68 3.33 -7.60
CA THR A 327 9.12 2.52 -6.47
C THR A 327 9.33 3.35 -5.20
N PHE A 328 9.90 4.55 -5.31
CA PHE A 328 10.18 5.39 -4.14
C PHE A 328 8.90 5.84 -3.44
N THR A 329 7.90 6.31 -4.19
CA THR A 329 6.61 6.75 -3.65
C THR A 329 5.86 5.58 -3.01
N TYR A 330 5.84 4.43 -3.68
CA TYR A 330 5.27 3.21 -3.13
C TYR A 330 5.92 2.82 -1.82
N TRP A 331 7.25 2.75 -1.80
CA TRP A 331 8.00 2.25 -0.66
C TRP A 331 7.97 3.23 0.52
N SER A 332 8.17 4.52 0.27
CA SER A 332 8.13 5.54 1.34
C SER A 332 6.81 5.54 2.12
N ARG A 333 5.68 5.39 1.41
CA ARG A 333 4.35 5.26 2.01
C ARG A 333 4.14 3.89 2.66
N THR A 334 4.37 2.83 1.91
CA THR A 334 4.09 1.46 2.36
C THR A 334 4.98 1.07 3.53
N ALA A 335 6.28 1.31 3.46
CA ALA A 335 7.24 0.92 4.49
C ALA A 335 6.99 1.67 5.81
N SER A 336 6.57 2.94 5.76
CA SER A 336 6.20 3.70 6.96
C SER A 336 4.96 3.12 7.65
N ARG A 337 3.93 2.73 6.88
CA ARG A 337 2.74 2.02 7.41
C ARG A 337 3.10 0.67 8.00
N LEU A 338 3.97 -0.07 7.32
CA LEU A 338 4.47 -1.35 7.80
C LEU A 338 5.28 -1.20 9.10
N ALA A 339 6.02 -0.10 9.27
CA ALA A 339 6.72 0.20 10.52
C ALA A 339 5.74 0.39 11.67
N VAL A 340 4.63 1.11 11.47
CA VAL A 340 3.55 1.26 12.47
C VAL A 340 2.97 -0.10 12.86
N LEU A 341 2.66 -0.94 11.86
CA LEU A 341 2.16 -2.30 12.11
C LEU A 341 3.20 -3.19 12.83
N ALA A 342 4.48 -3.04 12.51
CA ALA A 342 5.56 -3.76 13.18
C ALA A 342 5.69 -3.34 14.65
N VAL A 343 5.62 -2.04 14.95
CA VAL A 343 5.61 -1.53 16.33
C VAL A 343 4.42 -2.10 17.11
N LEU A 344 3.23 -2.12 16.51
CA LEU A 344 2.04 -2.72 17.13
C LEU A 344 2.22 -4.21 17.41
N LEU A 345 2.85 -4.95 16.50
CA LEU A 345 3.14 -6.37 16.70
C LEU A 345 4.12 -6.59 17.86
N LEU A 346 5.17 -5.78 17.93
CA LEU A 346 6.17 -5.85 19.01
C LEU A 346 5.56 -5.48 20.36
N ALA A 347 4.75 -4.43 20.42
CA ALA A 347 4.03 -4.00 21.62
C ALA A 347 3.00 -5.04 22.10
N ALA A 348 2.50 -5.87 21.19
CA ALA A 348 1.50 -6.88 21.48
C ALA A 348 2.08 -8.26 21.83
N ASP A 349 3.41 -8.44 21.76
CA ASP A 349 4.07 -9.70 22.09
C ASP A 349 4.05 -9.95 23.60
N PRO A 350 3.37 -11.02 24.09
CA PRO A 350 3.20 -11.30 25.51
C PRO A 350 4.51 -11.41 26.30
N ARG A 351 5.62 -11.74 25.61
CA ARG A 351 6.95 -11.84 26.23
C ARG A 351 7.39 -10.53 26.89
N TRP A 352 6.88 -9.39 26.43
CA TRP A 352 7.18 -8.08 27.02
C TRP A 352 6.23 -7.70 28.16
N THR A 353 5.05 -8.31 28.22
CA THR A 353 4.01 -7.97 29.21
C THR A 353 3.98 -8.90 30.43
N GLU A 354 4.66 -10.06 30.39
CA GLU A 354 4.85 -10.93 31.57
C GLU A 354 6.30 -10.83 32.10
N PRO A 355 6.69 -9.72 32.77
CA PRO A 355 7.96 -9.63 33.49
C PRO A 355 7.91 -10.54 34.72
N GLY A 356 8.20 -11.83 34.56
CA GLY A 356 8.27 -12.76 35.69
C GLY A 356 8.26 -14.25 35.37
N ARG A 357 7.95 -14.67 34.13
CA ARG A 357 7.83 -16.11 33.81
C ARG A 357 9.14 -16.79 33.39
N THR A 358 10.28 -16.11 33.50
CA THR A 358 11.60 -16.64 33.13
C THR A 358 12.32 -17.41 34.24
N GLY A 359 11.81 -17.48 35.47
CA GLY A 359 12.55 -18.10 36.59
C GLY A 359 11.97 -19.41 37.16
N GLY A 360 10.66 -19.60 37.08
CA GLY A 360 9.98 -20.74 37.69
C GLY A 360 9.84 -21.91 36.73
N ARG A 361 10.94 -22.46 36.22
CA ARG A 361 10.93 -23.89 35.92
C ARG A 361 10.81 -24.51 37.31
N GLU A 362 9.59 -24.75 37.78
CA GLU A 362 9.36 -25.68 38.87
C GLU A 362 10.14 -26.91 38.47
N VAL A 363 11.31 -27.07 39.10
CA VAL A 363 11.97 -28.35 39.21
C VAL A 363 10.89 -29.18 39.88
N GLU A 364 10.16 -29.97 39.10
CA GLU A 364 9.26 -30.98 39.64
C GLU A 364 10.07 -31.67 40.75
N PRO A 365 9.65 -31.53 42.02
CA PRO A 365 10.36 -32.16 43.12
C PRO A 365 10.38 -33.65 42.81
N GLY A 366 11.59 -34.15 42.58
CA GLY A 366 11.83 -35.41 41.91
C GLY A 366 10.82 -36.49 42.30
N GLU A 367 10.24 -37.06 41.25
CA GLU A 367 10.06 -38.49 41.11
C GLU A 367 11.00 -39.24 42.05
N ARG A 368 10.48 -39.63 43.20
CA ARG A 368 11.03 -40.75 43.96
C ARG A 368 10.94 -41.94 43.02
N ARG A 369 12.08 -42.28 42.40
CA ARG A 369 12.27 -43.57 41.74
C ARG A 369 11.81 -44.66 42.70
N ALA A 370 10.69 -45.30 42.37
CA ALA A 370 10.31 -46.53 43.01
C ALA A 370 11.44 -47.56 42.77
N PRO A 371 11.86 -48.32 43.79
CA PRO A 371 12.86 -49.36 43.62
C PRO A 371 12.34 -50.37 42.59
N VAL A 372 13.16 -50.62 41.58
CA VAL A 372 12.96 -51.68 40.59
C VAL A 372 12.85 -53.00 41.36
N GLY A 373 11.63 -53.53 41.46
CA GLY A 373 11.38 -54.86 41.96
C GLY A 373 12.05 -55.87 41.03
N THR A 374 13.10 -56.50 41.53
CA THR A 374 13.65 -57.76 40.99
C THR A 374 12.57 -58.82 41.08
N ASP A 375 11.91 -59.10 39.96
CA ASP A 375 11.03 -60.25 39.83
C ASP A 375 11.88 -61.50 39.57
N LEU A 376 12.17 -62.19 40.66
CA LEU A 376 12.65 -63.56 40.68
C LEU A 376 11.45 -64.49 40.45
N ARG A 377 11.24 -65.00 39.24
CA ARG A 377 10.53 -66.28 39.04
C ARG A 377 11.14 -67.07 37.90
N GLY A 378 11.76 -68.19 38.29
CA GLY A 378 12.11 -69.28 37.40
C GLY A 378 10.89 -70.11 36.99
N GLY A 379 11.12 -70.91 35.96
CA GLY A 379 10.25 -71.93 35.39
C GLY A 379 10.95 -72.50 34.16
#